data_AF-A0A0H4PFE7-F1
#
_entry.id   AF-A0A0H4PFE7-F1
#
_cell.length_a   1.000
_cell.length_b   1.000
_cell.length_c   1.000
_cell.angle_alpha   90.00
_cell.angle_beta   90.00
_cell.angle_gamma   90.00
#
_symmetry.space_group_name_H-M   'P 1'
#
loop_
_entity.id
_entity.type
_entity.pdbx_description
1 polymer ?
#
loop_
_entity_poly.entity_id
_entity_poly.type
_entity_poly.pdbx_seq_one_letter_code
_entity_poly.pdbx_strand_id
1 'polypeptide(L)'
;MKNSFYCIVFALFLACSGQKNGAEGALPPLEITMDTVVIDPGEEILFLNGRLRLSALSEDKKYLYNVNLQEYLIEQINLNSLEFEKNYPFEKEGPNGVGNYVRGFSLISKDKLFISAYPKDNVLDWQGRKLESIDIIEMIKEYEELDEEDRSNKTISLATDGSQFASLISIYRNKTTFFALINRNNKTFKKFAIPGIEKAKNFEPFLDDGESAMGLGTDRYLIKEGGKLILGTGISSELYVMDKDSDSLRHITFNSQLTLTKKAVPILLR
;
A
#
# COMPACT_ATOMS: atom_id res chain seq x y z
N MET A 1 42.52 -61.84 8.02
CA MET A 1 41.53 -60.87 7.49
C MET A 1 40.45 -60.56 8.55
N LYS A 2 40.83 -59.98 9.70
CA LYS A 2 39.89 -59.68 10.81
C LYS A 2 39.99 -58.25 11.36
N ASN A 3 40.79 -57.38 10.71
CA ASN A 3 40.99 -55.99 11.16
C ASN A 3 40.27 -54.94 10.29
N SER A 4 39.50 -55.34 9.26
CA SER A 4 38.81 -54.40 8.38
C SER A 4 37.41 -53.97 8.85
N PHE A 5 36.86 -54.64 9.87
CA PHE A 5 35.50 -54.36 10.35
C PHE A 5 35.45 -53.23 11.39
N TYR A 6 36.56 -52.99 12.10
CA TYR A 6 36.63 -51.94 13.13
C TYR A 6 36.76 -50.51 12.55
N CYS A 7 37.23 -50.37 11.31
CA CYS A 7 37.35 -49.04 10.68
C CYS A 7 36.01 -48.48 10.17
N ILE A 8 35.01 -49.32 9.90
CA ILE A 8 33.69 -48.88 9.43
C ILE A 8 32.82 -48.37 10.59
N VAL A 9 33.00 -48.91 11.80
CA VAL A 9 32.24 -48.48 12.98
C VAL A 9 32.73 -47.12 13.51
N PHE A 10 34.01 -46.78 13.33
CA PHE A 10 34.56 -45.48 13.76
C PHE A 10 34.16 -44.31 12.83
N ALA A 11 33.81 -44.60 11.56
CA ALA A 11 33.35 -43.59 10.60
C ALA A 11 31.90 -43.12 10.87
N LEU A 12 31.11 -43.89 11.62
CA LEU A 12 29.72 -43.53 11.96
C LEU A 12 29.60 -42.53 13.13
N PHE A 13 30.69 -42.26 13.86
CA PHE A 13 30.68 -41.30 14.98
C PHE A 13 31.14 -39.88 14.60
N LEU A 14 31.56 -39.65 13.34
CA LEU A 14 31.92 -38.31 12.85
C LEU A 14 30.79 -37.60 12.08
N ALA A 15 29.60 -38.23 11.97
CA ALA A 15 28.43 -37.64 11.31
C ALA A 15 27.51 -36.87 12.28
N CYS A 16 28.02 -36.42 13.43
CA CYS A 16 27.34 -35.41 14.23
C CYS A 16 27.66 -34.03 13.64
N SER A 17 27.06 -33.72 12.49
CA SER A 17 27.01 -32.34 12.01
C SER A 17 26.24 -31.54 13.05
N GLY A 18 26.97 -30.78 13.85
CA GLY A 18 26.42 -29.86 14.82
C GLY A 18 25.30 -29.07 14.15
N GLN A 19 24.10 -29.22 14.72
CA GLN A 19 22.94 -28.45 14.34
C GLN A 19 23.30 -26.99 14.59
N LYS A 20 23.76 -26.30 13.55
CA LYS A 20 23.72 -24.85 13.54
C LYS A 20 22.24 -24.55 13.67
N ASN A 21 21.83 -24.18 14.89
CA ASN A 21 20.67 -23.34 15.11
C ASN A 21 20.99 -21.98 14.47
N GLY A 22 21.15 -21.98 13.14
CA GLY A 22 21.05 -20.78 12.34
C GLY A 22 19.59 -20.38 12.49
N ALA A 23 19.38 -19.20 13.07
CA ALA A 23 18.10 -18.54 13.04
C ALA A 23 17.74 -18.27 11.57
N GLU A 24 17.23 -19.28 10.87
CA GLU A 24 16.52 -19.12 9.61
C GLU A 24 15.32 -18.23 9.92
N GLY A 25 15.46 -16.93 9.67
CA GLY A 25 14.43 -15.92 9.92
C GLY A 25 14.82 -14.80 10.89
N ALA A 26 16.04 -14.78 11.45
CA ALA A 26 16.54 -13.57 12.08
C ALA A 26 16.90 -12.56 10.97
N LEU A 27 16.12 -11.49 10.85
CA LEU A 27 16.51 -10.35 10.02
C LEU A 27 17.89 -9.87 10.50
N PRO A 28 18.81 -9.54 9.59
CA PRO A 28 20.05 -8.87 9.98
C PRO A 28 19.71 -7.64 10.85
N PRO A 29 20.55 -7.27 11.82
CA PRO A 29 20.30 -6.11 12.68
C PRO A 29 19.97 -4.91 11.81
N LEU A 30 18.74 -4.42 11.92
CA LEU A 30 18.25 -3.29 11.15
C LEU A 30 18.72 -2.02 11.85
N GLU A 31 19.84 -1.46 11.40
CA GLU A 31 20.28 -0.14 11.84
C GLU A 31 19.51 0.93 11.05
N ILE A 32 18.52 1.55 11.69
CA ILE A 32 17.82 2.72 11.16
C ILE A 32 18.42 3.96 11.81
N THR A 33 19.01 4.84 11.00
CA THR A 33 19.31 6.20 11.40
C THR A 33 18.12 7.09 11.07
N MET A 34 17.60 7.80 12.06
CA MET A 34 16.49 8.73 11.90
C MET A 34 16.98 10.13 12.28
N ASP A 35 16.73 11.09 11.39
CA ASP A 35 16.97 12.52 11.63
C ASP A 35 15.63 13.26 11.61
N THR A 36 15.51 14.33 12.39
CA THR A 36 14.29 15.15 12.46
C THR A 36 14.61 16.53 11.91
N VAL A 37 13.87 16.94 10.87
CA VAL A 37 13.94 18.29 10.32
C VAL A 37 12.74 19.11 10.80
N VAL A 38 12.94 20.41 10.98
CA VAL A 38 11.86 21.37 11.25
C VAL A 38 11.55 22.09 9.95
N ILE A 39 10.28 22.08 9.55
CA ILE A 39 9.80 22.85 8.40
C ILE A 39 9.30 24.20 8.91
N ASP A 40 9.77 25.28 8.30
CA ASP A 40 9.22 26.62 8.49
C ASP A 40 7.90 26.75 7.70
N PRO A 41 6.74 26.89 8.36
CA PRO A 41 5.47 27.02 7.68
C PRO A 41 5.19 28.46 7.22
N GLY A 42 6.04 29.43 7.57
CA GLY A 42 5.73 30.85 7.44
C GLY A 42 4.50 31.21 8.26
N GLU A 43 3.48 31.76 7.60
CA GLU A 43 2.21 32.17 8.22
C GLU A 43 1.11 31.08 8.15
N GLU A 44 1.42 29.92 7.56
CA GLU A 44 0.45 28.84 7.34
C GLU A 44 0.46 27.81 8.49
N ILE A 45 -0.58 26.96 8.53
CA ILE A 45 -0.61 25.79 9.42
C ILE A 45 -0.61 24.53 8.57
N LEU A 46 0.51 23.79 8.57
CA LEU A 46 0.65 22.56 7.80
C LEU A 46 -0.30 21.46 8.30
N PHE A 47 -0.94 20.77 7.35
CA PHE A 47 -1.89 19.71 7.63
C PHE A 47 -1.21 18.40 8.00
N LEU A 48 -1.02 18.18 9.30
CA LEU A 48 -0.41 16.96 9.84
C LEU A 48 -1.43 15.94 10.39
N ASN A 49 -2.73 16.28 10.43
CA ASN A 49 -3.79 15.38 10.90
C ASN A 49 -3.84 14.08 10.07
N GLY A 50 -3.46 14.14 8.80
CA GLY A 50 -3.36 13.00 7.90
C GLY A 50 -2.08 12.15 8.05
N ARG A 51 -1.13 12.53 8.92
CA ARG A 51 0.17 11.84 9.11
C ARG A 51 0.91 11.57 7.79
N LEU A 52 0.85 12.52 6.84
CA LEU A 52 1.42 12.39 5.50
C LEU A 52 0.95 11.16 4.70
N ARG A 53 -0.19 10.53 5.06
CA ARG A 53 -0.71 9.33 4.38
C ARG A 53 -1.06 9.57 2.91
N LEU A 54 -1.41 10.80 2.57
CA LEU A 54 -1.71 11.26 1.21
C LEU A 54 -0.65 12.27 0.79
N SER A 55 0.60 11.80 0.68
CA SER A 55 1.72 12.62 0.26
C SER A 55 2.52 11.94 -0.84
N ALA A 56 3.29 12.73 -1.59
CA ALA A 56 4.21 12.25 -2.60
C ALA A 56 5.45 13.14 -2.66
N LEU A 57 6.61 12.53 -2.93
CA LEU A 57 7.83 13.26 -3.24
C LEU A 57 7.93 13.53 -4.74
N SER A 58 8.50 14.67 -5.11
CA SER A 58 8.98 14.89 -6.48
C SER A 58 10.06 13.88 -6.84
N GLU A 59 10.28 13.66 -8.13
CA GLU A 59 11.28 12.70 -8.64
C GLU A 59 12.70 13.03 -8.17
N ASP A 60 13.04 14.32 -8.12
CA ASP A 60 14.30 14.84 -7.59
C ASP A 60 14.35 14.91 -6.05
N LYS A 61 13.25 14.52 -5.38
CA LYS A 61 13.06 14.58 -3.92
C LYS A 61 13.22 15.96 -3.29
N LYS A 62 13.19 17.01 -4.11
CA LYS A 62 13.26 18.40 -3.63
C LYS A 62 11.96 18.84 -2.97
N TYR A 63 10.83 18.27 -3.38
CA TYR A 63 9.51 18.69 -2.92
C TYR A 63 8.75 17.54 -2.28
N LEU A 64 8.12 17.85 -1.15
CA LEU A 64 7.05 17.05 -0.55
C LEU A 64 5.72 17.73 -0.88
N TYR A 65 4.80 16.97 -1.47
CA TYR A 65 3.42 17.38 -1.69
C TYR A 65 2.53 16.64 -0.71
N ASN A 66 1.77 17.38 0.10
CA ASN A 66 0.89 16.81 1.13
C ASN A 66 -0.56 17.25 0.90
N VAL A 67 -1.49 16.31 0.87
CA VAL A 67 -2.91 16.62 0.64
C VAL A 67 -3.59 16.99 1.97
N ASN A 68 -4.07 18.22 2.03
CA ASN A 68 -4.96 18.73 3.07
C ASN A 68 -6.42 18.51 2.64
N LEU A 69 -7.05 17.47 3.20
CA LEU A 69 -8.46 17.15 2.92
C LEU A 69 -9.47 18.01 3.70
N GLN A 70 -9.01 18.78 4.69
CA GLN A 70 -9.89 19.69 5.44
C GLN A 70 -10.19 20.93 4.59
N GLU A 71 -9.19 21.44 3.89
CA GLU A 71 -9.30 22.65 3.06
C GLU A 71 -9.31 22.36 1.56
N TYR A 72 -9.14 21.09 1.16
CA TYR A 72 -9.01 20.67 -0.24
C TYR A 72 -7.86 21.42 -0.94
N LEU A 73 -6.68 21.39 -0.29
CA LEU A 73 -5.43 21.97 -0.79
C LEU A 73 -4.34 20.89 -0.88
N ILE A 74 -3.38 21.10 -1.77
CA ILE A 74 -2.13 20.35 -1.80
C ILE A 74 -1.02 21.31 -1.39
N GLU A 75 -0.42 21.06 -0.24
CA GLU A 75 0.70 21.81 0.32
C GLU A 75 1.98 21.38 -0.39
N GLN A 76 2.73 22.34 -0.94
CA GLN A 76 4.08 22.11 -1.45
C GLN A 76 5.10 22.59 -0.43
N ILE A 77 5.98 21.68 -0.01
CA ILE A 77 7.06 21.93 0.94
C ILE A 77 8.39 21.66 0.24
N ASN A 78 9.31 22.62 0.31
CA ASN A 78 10.66 22.49 -0.21
C ASN A 78 11.56 21.84 0.83
N LEU A 79 12.09 20.66 0.50
CA LEU A 79 12.93 19.87 1.40
C LEU A 79 14.40 20.31 1.40
N ASN A 80 14.81 21.19 0.48
CA ASN A 80 16.15 21.78 0.48
C ASN A 80 16.23 23.03 1.37
N SER A 81 15.22 23.90 1.31
CA SER A 81 15.13 25.07 2.20
C SER A 81 14.41 24.77 3.52
N LEU A 82 13.72 23.62 3.62
CA LEU A 82 12.89 23.23 4.76
C LEU A 82 11.75 24.23 5.02
N GLU A 83 11.10 24.69 3.96
CA GLU A 83 10.08 25.75 4.02
C GLU A 83 8.82 25.34 3.26
N PHE A 84 7.67 25.77 3.75
CA PHE A 84 6.44 25.80 2.97
C PHE A 84 6.58 26.78 1.80
N GLU A 85 6.19 26.36 0.58
CA GLU A 85 6.23 27.25 -0.59
C GLU A 85 4.87 27.82 -0.96
N LYS A 86 3.84 26.97 -1.10
CA LYS A 86 2.50 27.36 -1.55
C LYS A 86 1.49 26.21 -1.48
N ASN A 87 0.23 26.58 -1.70
CA ASN A 87 -0.90 25.66 -1.85
C ASN A 87 -1.39 25.57 -3.29
N TYR A 88 -1.88 24.38 -3.66
CA TYR A 88 -2.62 24.14 -4.89
C TYR A 88 -4.06 23.72 -4.56
N PRO A 89 -5.08 24.46 -5.02
CA PRO A 89 -6.46 24.14 -4.69
C PRO A 89 -7.00 22.99 -5.52
N PHE A 90 -7.93 22.23 -4.96
CA PHE A 90 -8.81 21.32 -5.68
C PHE A 90 -10.21 21.33 -5.05
N GLU A 91 -11.16 20.68 -5.70
CA GLU A 91 -12.56 20.70 -5.25
C GLU A 91 -13.01 19.32 -4.79
N LYS A 92 -13.91 19.28 -3.81
CA LYS A 92 -14.62 18.05 -3.42
C LYS A 92 -15.75 17.73 -4.39
N GLU A 93 -16.55 18.73 -4.72
CA GLU A 93 -17.81 18.64 -5.43
C GLU A 93 -17.77 19.53 -6.69
N GLY A 94 -18.83 19.49 -7.50
CA GLY A 94 -18.90 20.24 -8.76
C GLY A 94 -18.16 19.57 -9.92
N PRO A 95 -18.05 20.25 -11.07
CA PRO A 95 -17.47 19.67 -12.29
C PRO A 95 -16.03 19.18 -12.10
N ASN A 96 -15.23 19.92 -11.32
CA ASN A 96 -13.83 19.58 -11.01
C ASN A 96 -13.69 18.72 -9.74
N GLY A 97 -14.78 18.44 -9.03
CA GLY A 97 -14.75 17.77 -7.73
C GLY A 97 -14.21 16.34 -7.75
N VAL A 98 -13.30 15.99 -6.84
CA VAL A 98 -12.69 14.65 -6.77
C VAL A 98 -13.56 13.61 -6.05
N GLY A 99 -14.66 14.05 -5.42
CA GLY A 99 -15.56 13.20 -4.68
C GLY A 99 -15.15 12.99 -3.22
N ASN A 100 -15.61 11.86 -2.66
CA ASN A 100 -15.44 11.51 -1.25
C ASN A 100 -14.34 10.47 -1.09
N TYR A 101 -13.92 10.23 0.17
CA TYR A 101 -13.01 9.15 0.53
C TYR A 101 -11.74 9.12 -0.33
N VAL A 102 -10.97 10.22 -0.33
CA VAL A 102 -9.65 10.23 -0.97
C VAL A 102 -8.74 9.22 -0.26
N ARG A 103 -8.25 8.23 -1.02
CA ARG A 103 -7.49 7.08 -0.53
C ARG A 103 -6.08 6.97 -1.13
N GLY A 104 -5.81 7.73 -2.18
CA GLY A 104 -4.51 7.75 -2.84
C GLY A 104 -4.21 9.08 -3.50
N PHE A 105 -2.93 9.40 -3.58
CA PHE A 105 -2.40 10.55 -4.27
C PHE A 105 -1.11 10.13 -5.00
N SER A 106 -0.91 10.59 -6.23
CA SER A 106 0.31 10.33 -6.99
C SER A 106 0.61 11.47 -7.94
N LEU A 107 1.89 11.83 -8.05
CA LEU A 107 2.37 12.67 -9.15
C LEU A 107 2.46 11.77 -10.39
N ILE A 108 1.71 12.09 -11.44
CA ILE A 108 1.74 11.31 -12.67
C ILE A 108 2.41 12.03 -13.81
N SER A 109 2.61 13.34 -13.80
CA SER A 109 3.57 14.00 -14.71
C SER A 109 3.97 15.35 -14.12
N LYS A 110 4.77 16.14 -14.83
CA LYS A 110 5.08 17.52 -14.42
C LYS A 110 3.83 18.38 -14.24
N ASP A 111 2.78 18.10 -14.99
CA ASP A 111 1.59 18.95 -15.07
C ASP A 111 0.31 18.26 -14.56
N LYS A 112 0.42 16.99 -14.14
CA LYS A 112 -0.75 16.15 -13.81
C LYS A 112 -0.59 15.40 -12.50
N LEU A 113 -1.71 15.32 -11.80
CA LEU A 113 -1.88 14.68 -10.51
C LEU A 113 -2.93 13.59 -10.63
N PHE A 114 -2.76 12.52 -9.88
CA PHE A 114 -3.75 11.46 -9.74
C PHE A 114 -4.26 11.43 -8.30
N ILE A 115 -5.58 11.45 -8.15
CA ILE A 115 -6.28 11.33 -6.87
C ILE A 115 -7.17 10.10 -6.95
N SER A 116 -6.89 9.12 -6.08
CA SER A 116 -7.78 7.97 -5.91
C SER A 116 -8.86 8.29 -4.89
N ALA A 117 -10.12 8.16 -5.31
CA ALA A 117 -11.28 8.61 -4.54
C ALA A 117 -12.54 7.80 -4.92
N TYR A 118 -13.66 8.13 -4.28
CA TYR A 118 -14.96 7.53 -4.54
C TYR A 118 -15.96 8.58 -5.07
N PRO A 119 -16.75 8.28 -6.12
CA PRO A 119 -16.90 6.97 -6.77
C PRO A 119 -15.85 6.66 -7.85
N LYS A 120 -15.10 7.66 -8.31
CA LYS A 120 -14.11 7.51 -9.39
C LYS A 120 -12.78 8.09 -8.98
N ASP A 121 -11.72 7.51 -9.52
CA ASP A 121 -10.39 8.10 -9.46
C ASP A 121 -10.31 9.26 -10.46
N ASN A 122 -9.43 10.24 -10.23
CA ASN A 122 -9.40 11.47 -11.04
C ASN A 122 -7.98 11.88 -11.41
N VAL A 123 -7.85 12.45 -12.60
CA VAL A 123 -6.63 13.15 -13.04
C VAL A 123 -6.91 14.65 -13.05
N LEU A 124 -6.09 15.40 -12.34
CA LEU A 124 -6.17 16.86 -12.25
C LEU A 124 -4.91 17.51 -12.85
N ASP A 125 -5.01 18.79 -13.19
CA ASP A 125 -3.85 19.65 -13.27
C ASP A 125 -3.57 20.38 -11.93
N TRP A 126 -2.48 21.14 -11.87
CA TRP A 126 -2.11 21.92 -10.68
C TRP A 126 -3.04 23.11 -10.39
N GLN A 127 -3.97 23.45 -11.28
CA GLN A 127 -4.99 24.46 -11.02
C GLN A 127 -6.27 23.84 -10.45
N GLY A 128 -6.25 22.53 -10.15
CA GLY A 128 -7.40 21.81 -9.63
C GLY A 128 -8.46 21.47 -10.69
N ARG A 129 -8.18 21.71 -11.97
CA ARG A 129 -9.12 21.37 -13.04
C ARG A 129 -9.07 19.87 -13.29
N LYS A 130 -10.24 19.26 -13.35
CA LYS A 130 -10.35 17.83 -13.65
C LYS A 130 -10.19 17.60 -15.14
N LEU A 131 -9.12 16.90 -15.49
CA LEU A 131 -8.82 16.50 -16.86
C LEU A 131 -9.53 15.20 -17.23
N GLU A 132 -9.71 14.30 -16.25
CA GLU A 132 -10.29 12.98 -16.47
C GLU A 132 -10.86 12.37 -15.18
N SER A 133 -11.92 11.56 -15.32
CA SER A 133 -12.36 10.60 -14.30
C SER A 133 -12.15 9.18 -14.81
N ILE A 134 -11.60 8.33 -13.93
CA ILE A 134 -11.23 6.95 -14.20
C ILE A 134 -12.07 6.04 -13.30
N ASP A 135 -12.83 5.15 -13.92
CA ASP A 135 -13.61 4.13 -13.22
C ASP A 135 -12.86 2.80 -13.25
N ILE A 136 -12.08 2.53 -12.20
CA ILE A 136 -11.27 1.32 -12.10
C ILE A 136 -12.13 0.08 -12.15
N ILE A 137 -13.30 0.11 -11.49
CA ILE A 137 -14.20 -1.04 -11.41
C ILE A 137 -14.78 -1.34 -12.79
N GLU A 138 -15.29 -0.32 -13.48
CA GLU A 138 -15.79 -0.48 -14.85
C GLU A 138 -14.73 -1.06 -15.80
N MET A 139 -13.47 -0.59 -15.71
CA MET A 139 -12.38 -1.10 -16.56
C MET A 139 -12.07 -2.59 -16.36
N ILE A 140 -12.40 -3.16 -15.21
CA ILE A 140 -12.08 -4.56 -14.90
C ILE A 140 -13.30 -5.49 -14.93
N LYS A 141 -14.52 -4.99 -15.16
CA LYS A 141 -15.75 -5.80 -15.25
C LYS A 141 -15.73 -6.86 -16.35
N GLU A 142 -14.96 -6.65 -17.42
CA GLU A 142 -14.79 -7.65 -18.48
C GLU A 142 -13.92 -8.85 -18.04
N TYR A 143 -13.16 -8.71 -16.94
CA TYR A 143 -12.20 -9.71 -16.45
C TYR A 143 -12.62 -10.36 -15.13
N GLU A 144 -13.51 -9.72 -14.37
CA GLU A 144 -13.96 -10.17 -13.07
C GLU A 144 -15.45 -9.91 -12.90
N GLU A 145 -16.16 -10.85 -12.28
CA GLU A 145 -17.54 -10.66 -11.87
C GLU A 145 -17.56 -9.70 -10.68
N LEU A 146 -18.09 -8.49 -10.91
CA LEU A 146 -18.12 -7.41 -9.93
C LEU A 146 -19.54 -6.88 -9.77
N ASP A 147 -19.92 -6.69 -8.51
CA ASP A 147 -21.19 -6.09 -8.13
C ASP A 147 -21.04 -4.56 -7.97
N GLU A 148 -22.15 -3.82 -7.91
CA GLU A 148 -22.13 -2.35 -7.76
C GLU A 148 -21.50 -1.87 -6.44
N GLU A 149 -21.43 -2.75 -5.44
CA GLU A 149 -20.85 -2.47 -4.13
C GLU A 149 -19.33 -2.70 -4.09
N ASP A 150 -18.77 -3.34 -5.13
CA ASP A 150 -17.35 -3.59 -5.25
C ASP A 150 -16.59 -2.31 -5.57
N ARG A 151 -15.39 -2.17 -5.00
CA ARG A 151 -14.69 -0.90 -4.99
C ARG A 151 -13.18 -1.04 -4.97
N SER A 152 -12.50 -0.08 -5.59
CA SER A 152 -11.08 0.14 -5.34
C SER A 152 -10.91 0.71 -3.93
N ASN A 153 -10.19 -0.02 -3.07
CA ASN A 153 -9.79 0.48 -1.76
C ASN A 153 -8.63 1.46 -1.86
N LYS A 154 -7.71 1.25 -2.78
CA LYS A 154 -6.60 2.17 -3.01
C LYS A 154 -6.04 1.90 -4.39
N THR A 155 -6.05 2.92 -5.23
CA THR A 155 -5.34 2.94 -6.51
C THR A 155 -4.13 3.85 -6.40
N ILE A 156 -2.99 3.44 -6.97
CA ILE A 156 -1.82 4.30 -7.17
C ILE A 156 -1.33 4.20 -8.61
N SER A 157 -0.73 5.28 -9.12
CA SER A 157 -0.15 5.27 -10.46
C SER A 157 1.26 4.65 -10.47
N LEU A 158 1.48 3.73 -11.40
CA LEU A 158 2.77 3.09 -11.64
C LEU A 158 3.59 3.86 -12.68
N ALA A 159 2.92 4.37 -13.71
CA ALA A 159 3.55 5.12 -14.79
C ALA A 159 3.41 6.64 -14.61
N THR A 160 4.40 7.38 -15.10
CA THR A 160 4.44 8.85 -15.14
C THR A 160 3.64 9.41 -16.33
N ASP A 161 2.62 8.71 -16.77
CA ASP A 161 1.63 9.18 -17.72
C ASP A 161 0.21 8.77 -17.29
N GLY A 162 0.06 8.08 -16.15
CA GLY A 162 -1.21 7.53 -15.69
C GLY A 162 -1.73 6.36 -16.54
N SER A 163 -0.88 5.71 -17.35
CA SER A 163 -1.31 4.55 -18.16
C SER A 163 -1.39 3.24 -17.38
N GLN A 164 -0.67 3.14 -16.26
CA GLN A 164 -0.56 1.92 -15.47
C GLN A 164 -0.90 2.19 -14.01
N PHE A 165 -1.74 1.34 -13.43
CA PHE A 165 -2.20 1.43 -12.05
C PHE A 165 -1.96 0.13 -11.29
N ALA A 166 -1.69 0.29 -10.00
CA ALA A 166 -1.77 -0.76 -9.01
C ALA A 166 -3.00 -0.48 -8.15
N SER A 167 -3.86 -1.48 -7.95
CA SER A 167 -5.08 -1.30 -7.17
C SER A 167 -5.34 -2.46 -6.21
N LEU A 168 -5.83 -2.15 -5.01
CA LEU A 168 -6.45 -3.11 -4.11
C LEU A 168 -7.96 -3.09 -4.33
N ILE A 169 -8.50 -4.17 -4.91
CA ILE A 169 -9.94 -4.27 -5.21
C ILE A 169 -10.62 -5.06 -4.11
N SER A 170 -11.63 -4.46 -3.47
CA SER A 170 -12.48 -5.16 -2.51
C SER A 170 -13.74 -5.68 -3.15
N ILE A 171 -13.97 -6.97 -2.94
CA ILE A 171 -15.24 -7.63 -3.23
C ILE A 171 -16.08 -7.57 -1.98
N TYR A 172 -17.17 -6.80 -2.03
CA TYR A 172 -18.00 -6.50 -0.87
C TYR A 172 -18.68 -7.76 -0.33
N ARG A 173 -19.39 -8.50 -1.21
CA ARG A 173 -20.19 -9.67 -0.85
C ARG A 173 -19.39 -10.75 -0.14
N ASN A 174 -18.18 -11.02 -0.62
CA ASN A 174 -17.30 -12.07 -0.10
C ASN A 174 -16.31 -11.57 0.94
N LYS A 175 -16.28 -10.25 1.19
CA LYS A 175 -15.31 -9.58 2.07
C LYS A 175 -13.86 -9.96 1.74
N THR A 176 -13.55 -10.11 0.44
CA THR A 176 -12.22 -10.46 -0.06
C THR A 176 -11.56 -9.27 -0.71
N THR A 177 -10.23 -9.31 -0.82
CA THR A 177 -9.48 -8.30 -1.55
C THR A 177 -8.36 -8.93 -2.32
N PHE A 178 -8.25 -8.56 -3.58
CA PHE A 178 -7.14 -8.96 -4.43
C PHE A 178 -6.36 -7.73 -4.89
N PHE A 179 -5.14 -7.98 -5.36
CA PHE A 179 -4.31 -6.97 -5.97
C PHE A 179 -4.39 -7.06 -7.49
N ALA A 180 -4.50 -5.92 -8.14
CA ALA A 180 -4.56 -5.81 -9.59
C ALA A 180 -3.47 -4.89 -10.12
N LEU A 181 -2.83 -5.31 -11.20
CA LEU A 181 -2.14 -4.43 -12.13
C LEU A 181 -3.06 -4.17 -13.31
N ILE A 182 -3.25 -2.90 -13.64
CA ILE A 182 -4.16 -2.44 -14.69
C ILE A 182 -3.36 -1.56 -15.63
N ASN A 183 -3.39 -1.85 -16.94
CA ASN A 183 -2.90 -0.94 -17.95
C ASN A 183 -4.04 -0.59 -18.91
N ARG A 184 -4.38 0.69 -18.94
CA ARG A 184 -5.53 1.18 -19.70
C ARG A 184 -5.26 1.34 -21.19
N ASN A 185 -3.99 1.53 -21.58
CA ASN A 185 -3.63 1.77 -22.97
C ASN A 185 -3.71 0.49 -23.80
N ASN A 186 -3.23 -0.62 -23.25
CA ASN A 186 -3.30 -1.94 -23.87
C ASN A 186 -4.45 -2.81 -23.33
N LYS A 187 -5.27 -2.26 -22.43
CA LYS A 187 -6.39 -2.93 -21.76
C LYS A 187 -5.99 -4.25 -21.09
N THR A 188 -4.85 -4.27 -20.38
CA THR A 188 -4.44 -5.47 -19.64
C THR A 188 -4.82 -5.39 -18.17
N PHE A 189 -5.22 -6.54 -17.63
CA PHE A 189 -5.53 -6.76 -16.23
C PHE A 189 -4.78 -8.00 -15.75
N LYS A 190 -4.02 -7.87 -14.66
CA LYS A 190 -3.38 -9.00 -13.96
C LYS A 190 -3.81 -9.01 -12.51
N LYS A 191 -4.49 -10.09 -12.11
CA LYS A 191 -4.94 -10.34 -10.74
C LYS A 191 -3.92 -11.17 -9.97
N PHE A 192 -3.72 -10.81 -8.71
CA PHE A 192 -2.88 -11.51 -7.78
C PHE A 192 -3.62 -11.75 -6.47
N ALA A 193 -3.62 -13.01 -6.01
CA ALA A 193 -4.08 -13.35 -4.69
C ALA A 193 -3.09 -12.83 -3.64
N ILE A 194 -3.62 -12.26 -2.55
CA ILE A 194 -2.80 -11.84 -1.41
C ILE A 194 -3.37 -12.48 -0.14
N PRO A 195 -3.03 -13.76 0.13
CA PRO A 195 -3.60 -14.50 1.25
C PRO A 195 -3.46 -13.78 2.61
N GLY A 196 -2.39 -13.02 2.83
CA GLY A 196 -2.20 -12.23 4.04
C GLY A 196 -3.25 -11.13 4.21
N ILE A 197 -3.63 -10.45 3.13
CA ILE A 197 -4.69 -9.44 3.14
C ILE A 197 -6.07 -10.10 3.28
N GLU A 198 -6.30 -11.27 2.67
CA GLU A 198 -7.58 -11.98 2.82
C GLU A 198 -7.87 -12.38 4.27
N LYS A 199 -6.84 -12.70 5.07
CA LYS A 199 -6.99 -12.97 6.51
C LYS A 199 -7.52 -11.77 7.28
N ALA A 200 -7.35 -10.54 6.77
CA ALA A 200 -7.78 -9.31 7.43
C ALA A 200 -9.28 -9.35 7.72
N LYS A 201 -10.10 -9.94 6.85
CA LYS A 201 -11.56 -10.05 7.02
C LYS A 201 -11.99 -10.67 8.35
N ASN A 202 -11.16 -11.53 8.94
CA ASN A 202 -11.45 -12.17 10.24
C ASN A 202 -11.26 -11.20 11.44
N PHE A 203 -10.68 -10.02 11.20
CA PHE A 203 -10.39 -9.00 12.19
C PHE A 203 -11.15 -7.69 11.90
N GLU A 204 -12.19 -7.76 11.07
CA GLU A 204 -13.02 -6.61 10.71
C GLU A 204 -14.43 -6.81 11.28
N PRO A 205 -14.70 -6.33 12.51
CA PRO A 205 -16.06 -6.25 13.02
C PRO A 205 -16.90 -5.46 12.02
N PHE A 206 -17.99 -6.07 11.60
CA PHE A 206 -18.95 -5.46 10.70
C PHE A 206 -20.28 -5.42 11.41
N LEU A 207 -20.79 -4.22 11.61
CA LEU A 207 -22.11 -3.97 12.18
C LEU A 207 -23.00 -3.50 11.05
N ASP A 208 -24.09 -4.22 10.83
CA ASP A 208 -25.09 -3.92 9.80
C ASP A 208 -26.44 -4.09 10.48
N ASP A 209 -27.13 -2.98 10.69
CA ASP A 209 -28.47 -2.97 11.29
C ASP A 209 -29.59 -2.91 10.24
N GLY A 210 -29.24 -3.03 8.95
CA GLY A 210 -30.17 -2.92 7.82
C GLY A 210 -30.45 -1.48 7.36
N GLU A 211 -30.14 -0.47 8.19
CA GLU A 211 -30.21 0.95 7.81
C GLU A 211 -28.80 1.55 7.60
N SER A 212 -27.80 1.04 8.32
CA SER A 212 -26.43 1.50 8.34
C SER A 212 -25.46 0.34 8.51
N ALA A 213 -24.40 0.35 7.69
CA ALA A 213 -23.31 -0.60 7.77
C ALA A 213 -22.00 0.10 8.17
N MET A 214 -21.34 -0.40 9.21
CA MET A 214 -20.03 0.06 9.69
C MET A 214 -19.06 -1.12 9.80
N GLY A 215 -17.94 -1.04 9.08
CA GLY A 215 -16.82 -1.95 9.22
C GLY A 215 -15.66 -1.29 9.97
N LEU A 216 -15.21 -1.91 11.06
CA LEU A 216 -13.96 -1.52 11.73
C LEU A 216 -12.81 -2.34 11.13
N GLY A 217 -12.21 -1.79 10.07
CA GLY A 217 -11.16 -2.43 9.31
C GLY A 217 -9.79 -2.45 9.98
N THR A 218 -8.88 -3.24 9.41
CA THR A 218 -7.44 -3.08 9.68
C THR A 218 -6.77 -2.43 8.47
N ASP A 219 -5.69 -1.69 8.68
CA ASP A 219 -4.98 -1.03 7.59
C ASP A 219 -4.49 -2.07 6.56
N ARG A 220 -4.81 -1.82 5.29
CA ARG A 220 -4.28 -2.53 4.12
C ARG A 220 -3.40 -1.55 3.37
N TYR A 221 -2.14 -1.89 3.17
CA TYR A 221 -1.20 -0.99 2.51
C TYR A 221 -0.89 -1.45 1.09
N LEU A 222 -0.82 -0.46 0.21
CA LEU A 222 -0.26 -0.52 -1.13
C LEU A 222 0.64 0.71 -1.26
N ILE A 223 1.94 0.46 -1.35
CA ILE A 223 3.00 1.48 -1.34
C ILE A 223 3.89 1.24 -2.56
N LYS A 224 4.28 2.33 -3.23
CA LYS A 224 5.29 2.32 -4.29
C LYS A 224 6.50 3.11 -3.80
N GLU A 225 7.62 2.43 -3.61
CA GLU A 225 8.85 3.04 -3.11
C GLU A 225 10.07 2.30 -3.65
N GLY A 226 11.15 3.01 -3.97
CA GLY A 226 12.40 2.39 -4.44
C GLY A 226 12.25 1.45 -5.65
N GLY A 227 11.30 1.73 -6.54
CA GLY A 227 11.00 0.87 -7.70
C GLY A 227 10.28 -0.44 -7.35
N LYS A 228 9.70 -0.54 -6.15
CA LYS A 228 8.97 -1.72 -5.68
C LYS A 228 7.55 -1.36 -5.30
N LEU A 229 6.65 -2.32 -5.48
CA LEU A 229 5.33 -2.32 -4.86
C LEU A 229 5.38 -3.20 -3.62
N ILE A 230 4.90 -2.64 -2.52
CA ILE A 230 4.87 -3.29 -1.21
C ILE A 230 3.41 -3.34 -0.75
N LEU A 231 2.94 -4.56 -0.49
CA LEU A 231 1.57 -4.83 -0.05
C LEU A 231 1.55 -5.63 1.25
N GLY A 232 0.45 -5.50 1.98
CA GLY A 232 0.16 -6.28 3.17
C GLY A 232 -0.88 -5.63 4.07
N THR A 233 -0.86 -6.00 5.35
CA THR A 233 -1.89 -5.63 6.32
C THR A 233 -1.35 -5.46 7.73
N GLY A 234 -2.02 -4.64 8.54
CA GLY A 234 -1.67 -4.42 9.95
C GLY A 234 -1.93 -5.61 10.89
N ILE A 235 -2.40 -6.77 10.40
CA ILE A 235 -2.72 -7.94 11.25
C ILE A 235 -1.65 -9.03 11.28
N SER A 236 -0.65 -8.98 10.40
CA SER A 236 0.37 -10.02 10.28
C SER A 236 1.73 -9.46 9.89
N SER A 237 2.80 -10.14 10.35
CA SER A 237 4.18 -9.85 9.97
C SER A 237 4.53 -10.53 8.63
N GLU A 238 3.75 -10.21 7.61
CA GLU A 238 3.99 -10.66 6.24
C GLU A 238 3.81 -9.52 5.24
N LEU A 239 4.65 -9.52 4.22
CA LEU A 239 4.68 -8.53 3.14
C LEU A 239 4.68 -9.25 1.81
N TYR A 240 4.14 -8.59 0.80
CA TYR A 240 4.24 -9.01 -0.59
C TYR A 240 4.96 -7.91 -1.35
N VAL A 241 6.05 -8.26 -2.02
CA VAL A 241 6.90 -7.31 -2.72
C VAL A 241 6.98 -7.69 -4.19
N MET A 242 6.73 -6.72 -5.06
CA MET A 242 6.88 -6.85 -6.51
C MET A 242 7.87 -5.81 -6.99
N ASP A 243 8.91 -6.24 -7.69
CA ASP A 243 9.82 -5.36 -8.41
C ASP A 243 9.17 -4.83 -9.69
N LYS A 244 9.54 -3.62 -10.13
CA LYS A 244 8.94 -2.93 -11.29
C LYS A 244 8.79 -3.80 -12.55
N ASP A 245 9.78 -4.63 -12.84
CA ASP A 245 9.82 -5.47 -14.05
C ASP A 245 9.43 -6.93 -13.79
N SER A 246 8.89 -7.22 -12.60
CA SER A 246 8.46 -8.56 -12.20
C SER A 246 6.96 -8.76 -12.41
N ASP A 247 6.61 -9.94 -12.91
CA ASP A 247 5.23 -10.42 -12.98
C ASP A 247 4.85 -11.30 -11.78
N SER A 248 5.61 -11.23 -10.68
CA SER A 248 5.41 -12.07 -9.50
C SER A 248 5.49 -11.28 -8.19
N LEU A 249 4.70 -11.72 -7.21
CA LEU A 249 4.80 -11.24 -5.83
C LEU A 249 5.71 -12.17 -5.03
N ARG A 250 6.77 -11.61 -4.45
CA ARG A 250 7.57 -12.30 -3.45
C ARG A 250 6.92 -12.15 -2.09
N HIS A 251 6.50 -13.26 -1.50
CA HIS A 251 6.00 -13.31 -0.13
C HIS A 251 7.18 -13.30 0.85
N ILE A 252 7.18 -12.33 1.75
CA ILE A 252 8.19 -12.15 2.79
C ILE A 252 7.46 -12.31 4.12
N THR A 253 7.93 -13.23 4.95
CA THR A 253 7.49 -13.35 6.34
C THR A 253 8.64 -12.93 7.23
N PHE A 254 8.32 -12.33 8.38
CA PHE A 254 9.32 -11.91 9.34
C PHE A 254 8.79 -12.07 10.75
N ASN A 255 9.71 -12.26 11.69
CA ASN A 255 9.38 -12.24 13.11
C ASN A 255 9.84 -10.91 13.69
N SER A 256 8.87 -10.11 14.14
CA SER A 256 9.15 -8.88 14.87
C SER A 256 9.63 -9.24 16.28
N GLN A 257 10.69 -8.57 16.76
CA GLN A 257 11.06 -8.64 18.18
C GLN A 257 10.19 -7.73 19.05
N LEU A 258 9.43 -6.81 18.43
CA LEU A 258 8.62 -5.80 19.11
C LEU A 258 7.14 -6.19 19.21
N THR A 259 6.66 -7.04 18.31
CA THR A 259 5.24 -7.39 18.17
C THR A 259 5.08 -8.88 17.84
N LEU A 260 3.92 -9.45 18.21
CA LEU A 260 3.57 -10.82 17.80
C LEU A 260 3.41 -10.90 16.27
N THR A 261 3.79 -12.03 15.68
CA THR A 261 3.75 -12.28 14.23
C THR A 261 2.34 -12.17 13.62
N LYS A 262 1.29 -12.35 14.43
CA LYS A 262 -0.11 -12.19 14.04
C LYS A 262 -0.93 -11.61 15.18
N LYS A 263 -1.94 -10.79 14.86
CA LYS A 263 -2.93 -10.35 15.84
C LYS A 263 -3.68 -11.57 16.38
N ALA A 264 -3.75 -11.70 17.70
CA ALA A 264 -4.56 -12.75 18.33
C ALA A 264 -6.04 -12.46 18.06
N VAL A 265 -6.81 -13.49 17.72
CA VAL A 265 -8.27 -13.37 17.64
C VAL A 265 -8.77 -13.07 19.06
N PRO A 266 -9.54 -11.99 19.29
CA PRO A 266 -10.09 -11.73 20.62
C PRO A 266 -10.98 -12.93 21.00
N ILE A 267 -10.68 -13.55 22.14
CA ILE A 267 -11.60 -14.50 22.76
C ILE A 267 -12.78 -13.66 23.26
N LEU A 268 -13.89 -13.68 22.51
CA LEU A 268 -15.15 -13.18 23.03
C LEU A 268 -15.55 -14.13 24.17
N LEU A 269 -15.38 -13.66 25.40
CA LEU A 269 -16.04 -14.26 26.56
C LEU A 269 -17.54 -14.17 26.28
N ARG A 270 -18.17 -15.33 26.07
CA ARG A 270 -19.62 -15.47 25.97
C ARG A 270 -20.29 -15.23 27.31
#